data_AF-A0A848F6W6-F1
#
_entry.id   AF-A0A848F6W6-F1
#
_cell.length_a   1.000
_cell.length_b   1.000
_cell.length_c   1.000
_cell.angle_alpha   90.00
_cell.angle_beta   90.00
_cell.angle_gamma   90.00
#
_symmetry.space_group_name_H-M   'P 1'
#
loop_
_entity.id
_entity.type
_entity.pdbx_description
1 polymer ?
#
loop_
_entity_poly.entity_id
_entity_poly.type
_entity_poly.pdbx_seq_one_letter_code
_entity_poly.pdbx_strand_id
1 'polypeptide(L)'
;MSVTDIPESGAIPYALGQPSIVRIPIPGTNGLCIEFRARGWTPKGGSTSTIFFQDISGKRHLRLDYGYNIAAKTVDYHWNQVKTHTQFGIANHASAGRTGQIAFQAAKYFRHVGRVLVVAGVAIDVVSVVRADKPLRRASEAVAGWAAAWVGCKAIGTAGAGLGSLASPLGMAAVGVSGCVIGGAVGYYSGAQLAGRVYDWAEDTNFFAVPEVLRP
;
A
#
# COMPACT_ATOMS: atom_id res chain seq x y z
N MET A 1 -14.54 -28.93 12.99
CA MET A 1 -13.72 -27.70 12.97
C MET A 1 -14.55 -26.58 13.53
N SER A 2 -14.25 -26.11 14.73
CA SER A 2 -14.97 -25.00 15.35
C SER A 2 -14.59 -23.70 14.64
N VAL A 3 -15.52 -22.78 14.46
CA VAL A 3 -15.29 -21.46 13.84
C VAL A 3 -14.35 -20.57 14.68
N THR A 4 -13.93 -21.05 15.86
CA THR A 4 -13.07 -20.36 16.83
C THR A 4 -11.57 -20.59 16.66
N ASP A 5 -11.12 -21.44 15.73
CA ASP A 5 -9.69 -21.79 15.58
C ASP A 5 -8.96 -21.03 14.46
N ILE A 6 -9.47 -19.88 14.00
CA ILE A 6 -8.66 -18.99 13.15
C ILE A 6 -7.80 -18.16 14.11
N PRO A 7 -6.46 -18.29 14.08
CA PRO A 7 -5.61 -17.41 14.88
C PRO A 7 -5.97 -15.97 14.59
N GLU A 8 -6.19 -15.16 15.63
CA GLU A 8 -6.42 -13.72 15.50
C GLU A 8 -5.33 -13.15 14.58
N SER A 9 -5.71 -12.70 13.38
CA SER A 9 -4.76 -12.31 12.34
C SER A 9 -4.90 -10.84 12.01
N GLY A 10 -3.76 -10.16 11.97
CA GLY A 10 -3.65 -8.77 11.55
C GLY A 10 -3.90 -8.53 10.07
N ALA A 11 -4.12 -9.59 9.28
CA ALA A 11 -4.21 -9.55 7.82
C ALA A 11 -5.18 -8.48 7.29
N ILE A 12 -6.40 -8.43 7.82
CA ILE A 12 -7.44 -7.51 7.35
C ILE A 12 -7.07 -6.04 7.63
N PRO A 13 -6.84 -5.63 8.90
CA PRO A 13 -6.46 -4.25 9.18
C PRO A 13 -5.13 -3.87 8.49
N TYR A 14 -4.16 -4.78 8.41
CA TYR A 14 -2.92 -4.54 7.68
C TYR A 14 -3.17 -4.27 6.18
N ALA A 15 -3.93 -5.13 5.50
CA ALA A 15 -4.22 -5.00 4.07
C ALA A 15 -5.08 -3.76 3.74
N LEU A 16 -6.04 -3.41 4.60
CA LEU A 16 -6.83 -2.18 4.44
C LEU A 16 -5.99 -0.92 4.67
N GLY A 17 -5.02 -0.98 5.59
CA GLY A 17 -4.18 0.15 5.95
C GLY A 17 -3.01 0.40 5.01
N GLN A 18 -2.45 -0.65 4.41
CA GLN A 18 -1.19 -0.55 3.66
C GLN A 18 -1.19 0.45 2.49
N PRO A 19 -2.29 0.74 1.74
CA PRO A 19 -2.22 1.72 0.66
C PRO A 19 -1.82 3.12 1.16
N SER A 20 -1.99 3.41 2.47
CA SER A 20 -1.57 4.68 3.08
C SER A 20 -0.05 4.84 3.24
N ILE A 21 0.71 3.75 3.08
CA ILE A 21 2.17 3.70 3.25
C ILE A 21 2.91 3.11 2.04
N VAL A 22 2.25 2.27 1.24
CA VAL A 22 2.84 1.68 0.03
C VAL A 22 2.78 2.67 -1.13
N ARG A 23 3.87 2.75 -1.89
CA ARG A 23 3.90 3.42 -3.19
C ARG A 23 3.34 2.46 -4.23
N ILE A 24 2.17 2.77 -4.79
CA ILE A 24 1.55 1.95 -5.82
C ILE A 24 2.00 2.48 -7.20
N PRO A 25 2.81 1.74 -7.95
CA PRO A 25 3.28 2.19 -9.26
C PRO A 25 2.13 2.47 -10.24
N ILE A 26 2.30 3.49 -11.08
CA ILE A 26 1.40 3.76 -12.20
C ILE A 26 2.10 3.31 -13.49
N PRO A 27 1.58 2.32 -14.21
CA PRO A 27 2.24 1.81 -15.41
C PRO A 27 2.32 2.91 -16.50
N GLY A 28 3.40 2.88 -17.30
CA GLY A 28 3.59 3.83 -18.41
C GLY A 28 4.02 5.26 -18.03
N THR A 29 4.26 5.56 -16.75
CA THR A 29 4.51 6.94 -16.27
C THR A 29 5.98 7.30 -16.00
N ASN A 30 6.92 6.40 -16.34
CA ASN A 30 8.35 6.55 -16.01
C ASN A 30 8.57 6.84 -14.51
N GLY A 31 7.94 6.04 -13.65
CA GLY A 31 8.21 6.02 -12.20
C GLY A 31 7.25 6.81 -11.30
N LEU A 32 6.08 7.27 -11.79
CA LEU A 32 5.07 7.85 -10.90
C LEU A 32 4.37 6.75 -10.09
N CYS A 33 4.02 7.09 -8.87
CA CYS A 33 3.29 6.22 -7.94
C CYS A 33 2.14 6.98 -7.29
N ILE A 34 1.04 6.28 -7.00
CA ILE A 34 -0.05 6.76 -6.15
C ILE A 34 0.43 6.74 -4.71
N GLU A 35 0.33 7.89 -4.03
CA GLU A 35 0.71 8.08 -2.63
C GLU A 35 -0.23 9.07 -1.92
N PHE A 36 -0.30 8.99 -0.59
CA PHE A 36 -1.10 9.89 0.26
C PHE A 36 -0.25 10.89 1.06
N ARG A 37 1.04 11.01 0.71
CA ARG A 37 1.98 11.97 1.32
C ARG A 37 2.83 12.59 0.23
N ALA A 38 3.08 13.89 0.32
CA ALA A 38 4.06 14.56 -0.52
C ALA A 38 5.46 13.97 -0.30
N ARG A 39 6.25 13.89 -1.36
CA ARG A 39 7.70 13.68 -1.29
C ARG A 39 8.44 14.98 -1.58
N GLY A 40 9.63 15.11 -0.99
CA GLY A 40 10.46 16.29 -1.13
C GLY A 40 10.01 17.43 -0.21
N TRP A 41 10.17 18.67 -0.68
CA TRP A 41 9.88 19.86 0.11
C TRP A 41 8.38 19.97 0.41
N THR A 42 8.04 20.07 1.70
CA THR A 42 6.70 20.38 2.17
C THR A 42 6.74 21.77 2.80
N PRO A 43 5.80 22.69 2.49
CA PRO A 43 5.73 23.99 3.12
C PRO A 43 5.69 23.87 4.65
N LYS A 44 6.19 24.87 5.39
CA LYS A 44 6.15 24.87 6.87
C LYS A 44 4.71 24.78 7.43
N GLY A 45 3.71 25.21 6.66
CA GLY A 45 2.28 25.04 6.98
C GLY A 45 1.67 23.69 6.58
N GLY A 46 2.48 22.76 6.08
CA GLY A 46 2.04 21.49 5.51
C GLY A 46 1.68 21.59 4.02
N SER A 47 1.42 20.44 3.42
CA SER A 47 0.77 20.35 2.11
C SER A 47 -0.70 20.05 2.33
N THR A 48 -1.54 20.81 1.65
CA THR A 48 -2.98 20.59 1.61
C THR A 48 -3.41 19.47 0.69
N SER A 49 -2.50 18.91 -0.11
CA SER A 49 -2.84 17.88 -1.09
C SER A 49 -2.92 16.50 -0.44
N THR A 50 -3.85 15.68 -0.91
CA THR A 50 -4.20 14.41 -0.23
C THR A 50 -3.91 13.18 -1.07
N ILE A 51 -3.90 13.31 -2.41
CA ILE A 51 -3.52 12.26 -3.36
C ILE A 51 -2.41 12.79 -4.24
N PHE A 52 -1.34 12.02 -4.40
CA PHE A 52 -0.15 12.36 -5.17
C PHE A 52 0.15 11.27 -6.18
N PHE A 53 0.33 11.64 -7.45
CA PHE A 53 0.92 10.77 -8.46
C PHE A 53 2.33 11.28 -8.69
N GLN A 54 3.29 10.75 -7.95
CA GLN A 54 4.61 11.37 -7.83
C GLN A 54 5.74 10.37 -8.02
N ASP A 55 6.86 10.88 -8.53
CA ASP A 55 8.12 10.14 -8.58
C ASP A 55 8.77 10.04 -7.18
N ILE A 56 9.85 9.28 -7.09
CA ILE A 56 10.52 9.07 -5.79
C ILE A 56 11.16 10.34 -5.23
N SER A 57 11.52 11.29 -6.10
CA SER A 57 12.09 12.58 -5.71
C SER A 57 11.03 13.58 -5.24
N GLY A 58 9.76 13.36 -5.60
CA GLY A 58 8.66 14.31 -5.39
C GLY A 58 8.69 15.50 -6.34
N LYS A 59 9.65 15.57 -7.28
CA LYS A 59 9.78 16.70 -8.22
C LYS A 59 8.73 16.64 -9.33
N ARG A 60 8.41 15.44 -9.82
CA ARG A 60 7.35 15.22 -10.82
C ARG A 60 6.11 14.75 -10.09
N HIS A 61 5.04 15.55 -10.07
CA HIS A 61 3.79 15.09 -9.51
C HIS A 61 2.52 15.72 -10.09
N LEU A 62 1.46 14.91 -10.22
CA LEU A 62 0.08 15.35 -10.11
C LEU A 62 -0.28 15.34 -8.64
N ARG A 63 -0.95 16.38 -8.15
CA ARG A 63 -1.56 16.34 -6.83
C ARG A 63 -3.00 16.80 -6.91
N LEU A 64 -3.88 16.09 -6.21
CA LEU A 64 -5.20 16.58 -5.88
C LEU A 64 -5.02 17.54 -4.70
N ASP A 65 -4.88 18.83 -4.99
CA ASP A 65 -4.48 19.86 -4.02
C ASP A 65 -5.69 20.60 -3.52
N TYR A 66 -5.76 20.91 -2.21
CA TYR A 66 -6.71 21.88 -1.68
C TYR A 66 -6.13 22.82 -0.64
N GLY A 67 -5.51 23.90 -1.08
CA GLY A 67 -6.21 25.12 -0.67
C GLY A 67 -7.59 25.01 -1.32
N TYR A 68 -8.68 25.02 -0.54
CA TYR A 68 -9.97 25.46 -1.08
C TYR A 68 -9.66 26.62 -1.99
N ASN A 69 -9.90 26.51 -3.31
CA ASN A 69 -9.66 27.63 -4.17
C ASN A 69 -10.55 28.73 -3.60
N ILE A 70 -10.00 29.65 -2.81
CA ILE A 70 -10.84 30.48 -1.94
C ILE A 70 -11.69 31.39 -2.82
N ALA A 71 -11.16 31.73 -4.01
CA ALA A 71 -11.86 32.45 -5.05
C ALA A 71 -12.95 31.59 -5.73
N ALA A 72 -12.63 30.37 -6.17
CA ALA A 72 -13.55 29.55 -6.98
C ALA A 72 -14.40 28.54 -6.18
N LYS A 73 -14.10 28.31 -4.90
CA LYS A 73 -14.79 27.43 -3.97
C LYS A 73 -14.84 25.93 -4.38
N THR A 74 -13.87 25.43 -5.15
CA THR A 74 -13.94 24.12 -5.86
C THR A 74 -13.09 22.99 -5.26
N VAL A 75 -12.97 21.82 -5.96
CA VAL A 75 -11.92 20.75 -6.11
C VAL A 75 -10.97 21.01 -7.32
N ASP A 76 -9.65 20.78 -7.37
CA ASP A 76 -8.48 21.56 -7.91
C ASP A 76 -7.32 20.60 -8.27
N TYR A 77 -7.13 20.18 -9.53
CA TYR A 77 -5.92 19.46 -9.94
C TYR A 77 -4.72 20.40 -10.05
N HIS A 78 -3.57 20.01 -9.50
CA HIS A 78 -2.34 20.80 -9.58
C HIS A 78 -1.18 20.00 -10.13
N TRP A 79 -0.49 20.60 -11.10
CA TRP A 79 0.76 20.11 -11.68
C TRP A 79 1.93 20.92 -11.17
N ASN A 80 2.98 20.23 -10.73
CA ASN A 80 4.19 20.90 -10.23
C ASN A 80 5.28 21.10 -11.29
N GLN A 81 5.04 20.68 -12.55
CA GLN A 81 5.99 20.90 -13.65
C GLN A 81 5.29 21.25 -14.97
N VAL A 82 5.91 22.17 -15.72
CA VAL A 82 5.51 22.54 -17.08
C VAL A 82 5.59 21.29 -17.98
N LYS A 83 4.56 21.06 -18.82
CA LYS A 83 4.37 19.88 -19.70
C LYS A 83 4.02 18.54 -19.03
N THR A 84 3.81 18.46 -17.71
CA THR A 84 3.31 17.20 -17.10
C THR A 84 1.81 16.96 -17.32
N HIS A 85 1.04 18.00 -17.62
CA HIS A 85 -0.39 17.90 -17.96
C HIS A 85 -0.67 16.97 -19.16
N THR A 86 0.25 16.88 -20.13
CA THR A 86 0.09 16.00 -21.30
C THR A 86 0.12 14.51 -20.93
N GLN A 87 0.73 14.14 -19.80
CA GLN A 87 0.78 12.73 -19.36
C GLN A 87 -0.58 12.21 -18.89
N PHE A 88 -1.52 13.09 -18.53
CA PHE A 88 -2.81 12.72 -17.96
C PHE A 88 -4.00 13.45 -18.58
N GLY A 89 -3.77 14.34 -19.55
CA GLY A 89 -4.82 15.08 -20.26
C GLY A 89 -5.58 16.10 -19.40
N ILE A 90 -5.05 16.49 -18.23
CA ILE A 90 -5.72 17.43 -17.31
C ILE A 90 -4.98 18.75 -17.29
N ALA A 91 -5.64 19.85 -17.66
CA ALA A 91 -5.07 21.19 -17.56
C ALA A 91 -4.70 21.55 -16.10
N ASN A 92 -3.69 22.40 -15.94
CA ASN A 92 -3.34 22.89 -14.61
C ASN A 92 -4.48 23.75 -14.03
N HIS A 93 -4.80 23.55 -12.75
CA HIS A 93 -5.97 24.14 -12.07
C HIS A 93 -7.34 23.76 -12.64
N ALA A 94 -7.44 22.65 -13.39
CA ALA A 94 -8.74 22.13 -13.82
C ALA A 94 -9.54 21.64 -12.62
N SER A 95 -10.83 21.98 -12.57
CA SER A 95 -11.70 21.53 -11.48
C SER A 95 -11.86 20.01 -11.46
N ALA A 96 -11.71 19.40 -10.28
CA ALA A 96 -11.91 17.98 -10.04
C ALA A 96 -13.39 17.60 -9.79
N GLY A 97 -14.28 18.59 -9.72
CA GLY A 97 -15.72 18.39 -9.51
C GLY A 97 -16.07 17.70 -8.19
N ARG A 98 -17.31 17.22 -8.08
CA ARG A 98 -17.85 16.58 -6.86
C ARG A 98 -17.11 15.30 -6.48
N THR A 99 -16.75 14.48 -7.46
CA THR A 99 -15.98 13.25 -7.23
C THR A 99 -14.58 13.57 -6.68
N GLY A 100 -13.95 14.64 -7.18
CA GLY A 100 -12.70 15.15 -6.62
C GLY A 100 -12.83 15.60 -5.17
N GLN A 101 -13.92 16.28 -4.80
CA GLN A 101 -14.17 16.68 -3.40
C GLN A 101 -14.29 15.48 -2.46
N ILE A 102 -15.00 14.44 -2.88
CA ILE A 102 -15.15 13.20 -2.11
C ILE A 102 -13.79 12.51 -1.97
N ALA A 103 -13.07 12.33 -3.08
CA ALA A 103 -11.74 11.72 -3.08
C ALA A 103 -10.76 12.50 -2.19
N PHE A 104 -10.83 13.84 -2.22
CA PHE A 104 -10.03 14.71 -1.38
C PHE A 104 -10.26 14.45 0.10
N GLN A 105 -11.52 14.47 0.55
CA GLN A 105 -11.87 14.22 1.95
C GLN A 105 -11.51 12.80 2.38
N ALA A 106 -11.84 11.81 1.55
CA ALA A 106 -11.51 10.41 1.82
C ALA A 106 -10.00 10.22 1.99
N ALA A 107 -9.19 10.75 1.07
CA ALA A 107 -7.74 10.65 1.13
C ALA A 107 -7.13 11.38 2.33
N LYS A 108 -7.71 12.53 2.73
CA LYS A 108 -7.29 13.28 3.92
C LYS A 108 -7.34 12.40 5.17
N TYR A 109 -8.48 11.76 5.41
CA TYR A 109 -8.66 10.89 6.59
C TYR A 109 -7.91 9.56 6.43
N PHE A 110 -7.97 8.95 5.24
CA PHE A 110 -7.36 7.66 4.97
C PHE A 110 -5.84 7.67 5.19
N ARG A 111 -5.14 8.78 4.91
CA ARG A 111 -3.71 8.95 5.22
C ARG A 111 -3.38 8.63 6.68
N HIS A 112 -4.27 8.98 7.60
CA HIS A 112 -4.06 8.80 9.04
C HIS A 112 -4.67 7.49 9.52
N VAL A 113 -5.93 7.23 9.18
CA VAL A 113 -6.63 6.00 9.56
C VAL A 113 -5.95 4.76 9.00
N GLY A 114 -5.50 4.79 7.75
CA GLY A 114 -4.79 3.68 7.14
C GLY A 114 -3.50 3.31 7.88
N ARG A 115 -2.78 4.29 8.44
CA ARG A 115 -1.60 4.00 9.27
C ARG A 115 -1.97 3.33 10.58
N VAL A 116 -3.02 3.81 11.22
CA VAL A 116 -3.55 3.20 12.45
C VAL A 116 -3.95 1.75 12.17
N LEU A 117 -4.59 1.48 11.04
CA LEU A 117 -4.95 0.12 10.62
C LEU A 117 -3.72 -0.78 10.41
N VAL A 118 -2.64 -0.28 9.79
CA VAL A 118 -1.39 -1.05 9.68
C VAL A 118 -0.84 -1.39 11.07
N VAL A 119 -0.75 -0.40 11.97
CA VAL A 119 -0.26 -0.61 13.34
C VAL A 119 -1.14 -1.59 14.11
N ALA A 120 -2.46 -1.46 14.00
CA ALA A 120 -3.41 -2.38 14.62
C ALA A 120 -3.23 -3.81 14.09
N GLY A 121 -3.05 -3.99 12.78
CA GLY A 121 -2.77 -5.30 12.19
C GLY A 121 -1.48 -5.91 12.74
N VAL A 122 -0.39 -5.14 12.80
CA VAL A 122 0.87 -5.61 13.40
C VAL A 122 0.68 -5.99 14.87
N ALA A 123 -0.06 -5.19 15.64
CA ALA A 123 -0.30 -5.48 17.05
C ALA A 123 -1.12 -6.77 17.26
N ILE A 124 -2.15 -7.00 16.43
CA ILE A 124 -2.93 -8.24 16.44
C ILE A 124 -2.03 -9.43 16.11
N ASP A 125 -1.14 -9.29 15.14
CA ASP A 125 -0.19 -10.35 14.79
C ASP A 125 0.78 -10.65 15.93
N VAL A 126 1.27 -9.64 16.66
CA VAL A 126 2.10 -9.84 17.87
C VAL A 126 1.34 -10.62 18.94
N VAL A 127 0.08 -10.26 19.21
CA VAL A 127 -0.78 -11.00 20.15
C VAL A 127 -0.96 -12.45 19.69
N SER A 128 -1.15 -12.66 18.38
CA SER A 128 -1.29 -13.99 17.79
C SER A 128 -0.05 -14.85 17.97
N VAL A 129 1.15 -14.26 17.88
CA VAL A 129 2.43 -14.95 18.11
C VAL A 129 2.58 -15.39 19.56
N VAL A 130 2.23 -14.51 20.51
CA VAL A 130 2.32 -14.80 21.95
C VAL A 130 1.36 -15.91 22.38
N ARG A 131 0.17 -15.96 21.75
CA ARG A 131 -0.88 -16.95 22.07
C ARG A 131 -0.74 -18.26 21.30
N ALA A 132 0.14 -18.36 20.31
CA ALA A 132 0.25 -19.55 19.48
C ALA A 132 1.04 -20.66 20.18
N ASP A 133 0.62 -21.91 19.98
CA ASP A 133 1.35 -23.09 20.49
C ASP A 133 2.75 -23.22 19.88
N LYS A 134 2.93 -22.74 18.64
CA LYS A 134 4.22 -22.64 17.95
C LYS A 134 4.53 -21.17 17.61
N PRO A 135 5.07 -20.36 18.55
CA PRO A 135 5.30 -18.93 18.36
C PRO A 135 6.21 -18.60 17.18
N LEU A 136 7.28 -19.37 16.98
CA LEU A 136 8.23 -19.14 15.88
C LEU A 136 7.62 -19.42 14.50
N ARG A 137 6.79 -20.46 14.41
CA ARG A 137 5.99 -20.73 13.21
C ARG A 137 5.06 -19.56 12.91
N ARG A 138 4.29 -19.11 13.90
CA ARG A 138 3.34 -17.99 13.74
C ARG A 138 4.05 -16.68 13.39
N ALA A 139 5.20 -16.41 13.99
CA ALA A 139 6.01 -15.24 13.66
C ALA A 139 6.49 -15.28 12.21
N SER A 140 6.95 -16.44 11.74
CA SER A 140 7.36 -16.66 10.35
C SER A 140 6.20 -16.41 9.38
N GLU A 141 5.01 -16.92 9.70
CA GLU A 141 3.79 -16.66 8.93
C GLU A 141 3.44 -15.17 8.86
N ALA A 142 3.48 -14.46 9.99
CA ALA A 142 3.12 -13.04 10.05
C ALA A 142 4.10 -12.17 9.24
N VAL A 143 5.40 -12.39 9.40
CA VAL A 143 6.44 -11.64 8.67
C VAL A 143 6.35 -11.91 7.16
N ALA A 144 6.20 -13.17 6.76
CA ALA A 144 6.00 -13.53 5.36
C ALA A 144 4.69 -12.96 4.81
N GLY A 145 3.63 -12.95 5.63
CA GLY A 145 2.35 -12.32 5.33
C GLY A 145 2.52 -10.82 5.04
N TRP A 146 3.18 -10.06 5.91
CA TRP A 146 3.43 -8.63 5.67
C TRP A 146 4.25 -8.37 4.40
N ALA A 147 5.28 -9.18 4.16
CA ALA A 147 6.15 -9.05 2.99
C ALA A 147 5.38 -9.36 1.68
N ALA A 148 4.64 -10.46 1.66
CA ALA A 148 3.82 -10.85 0.52
C ALA A 148 2.64 -9.91 0.30
N ALA A 149 2.04 -9.36 1.37
CA ALA A 149 1.02 -8.32 1.28
C ALA A 149 1.57 -7.04 0.64
N TRP A 150 2.78 -6.62 1.02
CA TRP A 150 3.45 -5.48 0.41
C TRP A 150 3.73 -5.68 -1.09
N VAL A 151 4.21 -6.86 -1.47
CA VAL A 151 4.43 -7.21 -2.88
C VAL A 151 3.10 -7.28 -3.63
N GLY A 152 2.10 -7.95 -3.08
CA GLY A 152 0.76 -8.08 -3.64
C GLY A 152 0.06 -6.73 -3.81
N CYS A 153 0.21 -5.82 -2.84
CA CYS A 153 -0.24 -4.43 -2.94
C CYS A 153 0.28 -3.78 -4.22
N LYS A 154 1.60 -3.86 -4.42
CA LYS A 154 2.26 -3.20 -5.53
C LYS A 154 1.86 -3.85 -6.84
N ALA A 155 1.87 -5.17 -6.91
CA ALA A 155 1.56 -5.91 -8.13
C ALA A 155 0.11 -5.66 -8.59
N ILE A 156 -0.87 -5.95 -7.72
CA ILE A 156 -2.29 -5.81 -8.06
C ILE A 156 -2.70 -4.33 -8.10
N GLY A 157 -2.13 -3.49 -7.23
CA GLY A 157 -2.36 -2.05 -7.27
C GLY A 157 -1.82 -1.41 -8.56
N THR A 158 -0.68 -1.86 -9.09
CA THR A 158 -0.16 -1.39 -10.38
C THR A 158 -1.09 -1.80 -11.52
N ALA A 159 -1.53 -3.06 -11.52
CA ALA A 159 -2.50 -3.55 -12.51
C ALA A 159 -3.80 -2.75 -12.44
N GLY A 160 -4.32 -2.52 -11.24
CA GLY A 160 -5.53 -1.71 -11.00
C GLY A 160 -5.36 -0.25 -11.43
N ALA A 161 -4.22 0.37 -11.14
CA ALA A 161 -3.91 1.73 -11.60
C ALA A 161 -3.87 1.80 -13.13
N GLY A 162 -3.33 0.76 -13.79
CA GLY A 162 -3.35 0.61 -15.25
C GLY A 162 -4.77 0.54 -15.80
N LEU A 163 -5.64 -0.28 -15.23
CA LEU A 163 -7.03 -0.39 -15.67
C LEU A 163 -7.82 0.91 -15.43
N GLY A 164 -7.62 1.57 -14.29
CA GLY A 164 -8.28 2.83 -13.95
C GLY A 164 -7.85 4.02 -14.83
N SER A 165 -6.73 3.90 -15.54
CA SER A 165 -6.19 4.97 -16.41
C SER A 165 -7.09 5.29 -17.60
N LEU A 166 -7.88 4.32 -18.04
CA LEU A 166 -8.84 4.48 -19.13
C LEU A 166 -10.02 5.39 -18.75
N ALA A 167 -10.26 5.62 -17.45
CA ALA A 167 -11.40 6.40 -16.96
C ALA A 167 -11.02 7.84 -16.58
N SER A 168 -10.00 8.02 -15.73
CA SER A 168 -9.47 9.32 -15.29
C SER A 168 -8.34 9.12 -14.29
N PRO A 169 -7.57 10.16 -13.94
CA PRO A 169 -6.66 10.13 -12.79
C PRO A 169 -7.34 9.71 -11.48
N LEU A 170 -8.56 10.18 -11.17
CA LEU A 170 -9.27 9.68 -9.98
C LEU A 170 -9.62 8.19 -10.11
N GLY A 171 -9.96 7.72 -11.30
CA GLY A 171 -10.13 6.30 -11.61
C GLY A 171 -8.87 5.49 -11.35
N MET A 172 -7.69 5.98 -11.78
CA MET A 172 -6.39 5.35 -11.47
C MET A 172 -6.15 5.23 -9.98
N ALA A 173 -6.39 6.32 -9.23
CA ALA A 173 -6.20 6.33 -7.79
C ALA A 173 -7.13 5.33 -7.10
N ALA A 174 -8.42 5.36 -7.43
CA ALA A 174 -9.43 4.51 -6.82
C ALA A 174 -9.15 3.02 -7.09
N VAL A 175 -9.02 2.64 -8.37
CA VAL A 175 -8.82 1.23 -8.75
C VAL A 175 -7.43 0.74 -8.32
N GLY A 176 -6.40 1.58 -8.37
CA GLY A 176 -5.07 1.24 -7.87
C GLY A 176 -5.03 1.00 -6.36
N VAL A 177 -5.69 1.85 -5.56
CA VAL A 177 -5.80 1.69 -4.10
C VAL A 177 -6.62 0.44 -3.75
N SER A 178 -7.77 0.22 -4.38
CA SER A 178 -8.58 -0.98 -4.18
C SER A 178 -7.82 -2.25 -4.59
N GLY A 179 -7.12 -2.22 -5.73
CA GLY A 179 -6.26 -3.30 -6.18
C GLY A 179 -5.14 -3.60 -5.18
N CYS A 180 -4.54 -2.57 -4.59
CA CYS A 180 -3.56 -2.77 -3.54
C CYS A 180 -4.16 -3.42 -2.29
N VAL A 181 -5.36 -3.04 -1.85
CA VAL A 181 -6.03 -3.70 -0.71
C VAL A 181 -6.24 -5.18 -0.99
N ILE A 182 -6.79 -5.51 -2.16
CA ILE A 182 -7.06 -6.89 -2.57
C ILE A 182 -5.76 -7.69 -2.66
N GLY A 183 -4.75 -7.16 -3.35
CA GLY A 183 -3.43 -7.79 -3.44
C GLY A 183 -2.71 -7.89 -2.11
N GLY A 184 -2.93 -6.95 -1.20
CA GLY A 184 -2.49 -7.02 0.19
C GLY A 184 -3.05 -8.19 0.94
N ALA A 185 -4.38 -8.33 0.92
CA ALA A 185 -5.07 -9.41 1.61
C ALA A 185 -4.63 -10.76 1.04
N VAL A 186 -4.71 -10.94 -0.29
CA VAL A 186 -4.31 -12.17 -0.97
C VAL A 186 -2.83 -12.49 -0.72
N GLY A 187 -1.96 -11.48 -0.84
CA GLY A 187 -0.53 -11.58 -0.56
C GLY A 187 -0.28 -12.01 0.88
N TYR A 188 -0.98 -11.41 1.85
CA TYR A 188 -0.84 -11.77 3.25
C TYR A 188 -1.14 -13.25 3.47
N TYR A 189 -2.34 -13.70 3.08
CA TYR A 189 -2.78 -15.07 3.36
C TYR A 189 -1.90 -16.10 2.64
N SER A 190 -1.54 -15.84 1.38
CA SER A 190 -0.65 -16.73 0.63
C SER A 190 0.76 -16.78 1.22
N GLY A 191 1.35 -15.64 1.56
CA GLY A 191 2.67 -15.56 2.17
C GLY A 191 2.73 -16.25 3.53
N ALA A 192 1.72 -16.03 4.37
CA ALA A 192 1.59 -16.71 5.66
C ALA A 192 1.50 -18.23 5.49
N GLN A 193 0.62 -18.73 4.62
CA GLN A 193 0.49 -20.17 4.37
C GLN A 193 1.78 -20.80 3.84
N LEU A 194 2.46 -20.14 2.91
CA LEU A 194 3.72 -20.64 2.36
C LEU A 194 4.81 -20.72 3.43
N ALA A 195 4.95 -19.69 4.27
CA ALA A 195 5.93 -19.70 5.34
C ALA A 195 5.61 -20.74 6.41
N GLY A 196 4.34 -20.95 6.76
CA GLY A 196 3.93 -22.03 7.65
C GLY A 196 4.37 -23.40 7.13
N ARG A 197 4.13 -23.67 5.84
CA ARG A 197 4.57 -24.93 5.19
C ARG A 197 6.09 -25.09 5.15
N VAL A 198 6.83 -24.01 4.87
CA VAL A 198 8.31 -24.03 4.87
C VAL A 198 8.84 -24.26 6.28
N TYR A 199 8.22 -23.64 7.29
CA TYR A 199 8.59 -23.85 8.68
C TYR A 199 8.36 -25.31 9.09
N ASP A 200 7.18 -25.86 8.81
CA ASP A 200 6.83 -27.24 9.14
C ASP A 200 7.81 -28.22 8.47
N TRP A 201 8.14 -28.01 7.19
CA TRP A 201 9.17 -28.80 6.49
C TRP A 201 10.55 -28.71 7.16
N ALA A 202 10.97 -27.51 7.56
CA ALA A 202 12.28 -27.30 8.19
C ALA A 202 12.36 -27.92 9.59
N GLU A 203 11.28 -27.84 10.37
CA GLU A 203 11.18 -28.42 11.71
C GLU A 203 11.27 -29.96 11.66
N ASP A 204 10.71 -30.58 10.62
CA ASP A 204 10.75 -32.03 10.43
C ASP A 204 12.06 -32.54 9.79
N THR A 205 12.99 -31.64 9.41
CA THR A 205 14.25 -32.02 8.76
C THR A 205 15.42 -32.06 9.76
N ASN A 206 15.94 -33.27 10.02
CA ASN A 206 17.16 -33.44 10.82
C ASN A 206 18.41 -33.35 9.94
N PHE A 207 19.28 -32.36 10.19
CA PHE A 207 20.58 -32.26 9.53
C PHE A 207 21.65 -32.98 10.35
N PHE A 208 22.19 -34.08 9.82
CA PHE A 208 23.36 -34.75 10.41
C PHE A 208 24.65 -34.11 9.88
N ALA A 209 25.62 -33.86 10.76
CA ALA A 209 26.94 -33.41 10.34
C ALA A 209 27.58 -34.49 9.44
N VAL A 210 28.10 -34.08 8.28
CA VAL A 210 28.90 -34.98 7.43
C VAL A 210 30.16 -35.32 8.21
N PRO A 211 30.54 -36.61 8.37
CA PRO A 211 31.75 -36.97 9.09
C PRO A 211 32.96 -36.26 8.49
N GLU A 212 33.77 -35.63 9.36
CA GLU A 212 35.04 -35.04 8.96
C GLU A 212 35.95 -36.17 8.46
N VAL A 213 36.09 -36.29 7.14
CA VAL A 213 37.14 -37.10 6.56
C VAL A 213 38.45 -36.35 6.80
N LEU A 214 39.26 -36.84 7.74
CA LEU A 214 40.65 -36.40 7.90
C LEU A 214 41.32 -36.53 6.53
N ARG A 215 41.74 -35.38 5.95
CA ARG A 215 42.49 -35.39 4.69
C ARG A 215 43.83 -36.10 4.95
N PRO A 216 44.26 -37.00 4.05
CA PRO A 216 45.56 -37.67 4.16
C PRO A 216 46.73 -36.68 4.04
#